data_AF-F8FDA8-F1
#
_entry.id   AF-F8FDA8-F1
#
_cell.length_a   1.000
_cell.length_b   1.000
_cell.length_c   1.000
_cell.angle_alpha   90.00
_cell.angle_beta   90.00
_cell.angle_gamma   90.00
#
_symmetry.space_group_name_H-M   'P 1'
#
loop_
_entity.id
_entity.type
_entity.pdbx_description
1 polymer ?
#
loop_
_entity_poly.entity_id
_entity_poly.type
_entity_poly.pdbx_seq_one_letter_code
_entity_poly.pdbx_strand_id
1 'polypeptide(L)' 'MLAESEPEMYFIPPYVGRLGWIGMRLDRGADWEAIAGVITDAYLCRAPKKYIESIAFQEMIPKYKYSYE' A
#
# COMPACT_ATOMS: atom_id res chain seq x y z
N MET A 1 -11.65 11.84 3.61
CA MET A 1 -10.25 11.39 3.45
C MET A 1 -10.06 10.07 4.22
N LEU A 2 -9.17 9.14 3.82
CA LEU A 2 -9.03 7.82 4.49
C LEU A 2 -8.79 7.92 6.01
N ALA A 3 -7.99 8.89 6.46
CA ALA A 3 -7.75 9.14 7.88
C ALA A 3 -8.98 9.67 8.65
N GLU A 4 -9.99 10.18 7.94
CA GLU A 4 -11.26 10.62 8.54
C GLU A 4 -12.30 9.49 8.52
N SER A 5 -12.32 8.67 7.46
CA SER A 5 -13.27 7.56 7.33
C SER A 5 -12.91 6.36 8.17
N GLU A 6 -11.61 6.09 8.34
CA GLU A 6 -11.08 4.92 9.06
C GLU A 6 -9.90 5.30 9.97
N PRO A 7 -10.13 6.15 11.00
CA PRO A 7 -9.07 6.68 11.87
C PRO A 7 -8.34 5.62 12.72
N GLU A 8 -8.99 4.47 12.94
CA GLU A 8 -8.37 3.32 13.63
C GLU A 8 -7.31 2.62 12.77
N MET A 9 -7.40 2.74 11.44
CA MET A 9 -6.49 2.09 10.49
C MET A 9 -5.52 3.09 9.87
N TYR A 10 -5.93 4.34 9.70
CA TYR A 10 -5.15 5.36 9.01
C TYR A 10 -4.92 6.61 9.85
N PHE A 11 -3.82 7.29 9.59
CA PHE A 11 -3.48 8.56 10.23
C PHE A 11 -2.67 9.47 9.30
N ILE A 12 -2.58 10.76 9.64
CA ILE A 12 -1.74 11.70 8.92
C ILE A 12 -0.34 11.71 9.59
N PRO A 13 0.72 11.25 8.92
CA PRO A 13 2.04 11.18 9.51
C PRO A 13 2.63 12.57 9.78
N PRO A 14 3.35 12.76 10.91
CA PRO A 14 4.11 13.97 11.16
C PRO A 14 5.11 14.24 10.01
N TYR A 15 5.33 15.52 9.70
CA TYR A 15 6.28 16.06 8.70
C TYR A 15 5.96 15.78 7.22
N VAL A 16 5.52 14.57 6.86
CA VAL A 16 5.24 14.18 5.47
C VAL A 16 3.76 14.21 5.11
N GLY A 17 2.86 14.33 6.10
CA GLY A 17 1.42 14.45 5.86
C GLY A 17 1.05 15.64 4.96
N ARG A 18 1.70 16.79 5.16
CA ARG A 18 1.53 17.97 4.29
C ARG A 18 1.96 17.76 2.84
N LEU A 19 2.73 16.71 2.56
CA LEU A 19 3.15 16.31 1.21
C LEU A 19 2.17 15.30 0.59
N GLY A 20 1.00 15.12 1.20
CA GLY A 20 -0.05 14.21 0.72
C GLY A 20 0.14 12.75 1.13
N TRP A 21 1.08 12.44 2.03
CA TRP A 21 1.27 11.08 2.52
C TRP A 21 0.24 10.73 3.60
N ILE A 22 -0.16 9.47 3.61
CA ILE A 22 -1.00 8.86 4.65
C ILE A 22 -0.26 7.68 5.28
N GLY A 23 -0.46 7.47 6.57
CA GLY A 23 0.09 6.34 7.33
C GLY A 23 -1.00 5.30 7.59
N MET A 24 -0.60 4.02 7.59
CA MET A 24 -1.43 2.87 7.98
C MET A 24 -0.88 2.26 9.27
N ARG A 25 -1.77 1.90 10.19
CA ARG A 25 -1.44 1.26 11.47
C ARG A 25 -1.39 -0.25 11.29
N LEU A 26 -0.21 -0.83 11.38
CA LEU A 26 -0.01 -2.28 11.23
C LEU A 26 -0.29 -3.05 12.53
N ASP A 27 -0.39 -2.35 13.66
CA ASP A 27 -0.64 -2.89 14.99
C ASP A 27 -2.14 -3.07 15.32
N ARG A 28 -3.04 -2.78 14.37
CA ARG A 28 -4.49 -2.71 14.58
C ARG A 28 -5.28 -3.85 13.96
N GLY A 29 -4.58 -4.92 13.55
CA GLY A 29 -5.21 -6.12 13.00
C GLY A 29 -5.63 -6.00 11.54
N ALA A 30 -4.96 -5.15 10.76
CA ALA A 30 -5.14 -5.13 9.32
C ALA A 30 -4.73 -6.48 8.72
N ASP A 31 -5.55 -7.01 7.82
CA ASP A 31 -5.19 -8.21 7.08
C ASP A 31 -4.08 -7.91 6.06
N TRP A 32 -3.37 -8.97 5.65
CA TRP A 32 -2.23 -8.84 4.74
C TRP A 32 -2.62 -8.41 3.33
N GLU A 33 -3.85 -8.68 2.89
CA GLU A 33 -4.35 -8.29 1.57
C GLU A 33 -4.57 -6.77 1.51
N ALA A 34 -5.17 -6.20 2.55
CA ALA A 34 -5.34 -4.77 2.73
C ALA A 34 -3.99 -4.05 2.83
N ILE A 35 -3.04 -4.58 3.62
CA ILE A 35 -1.69 -4.02 3.71
C ILE A 35 -1.00 -4.04 2.34
N ALA A 36 -1.06 -5.17 1.64
CA ALA A 36 -0.47 -5.30 0.32
C ALA A 36 -1.11 -4.34 -0.71
N GLY A 37 -2.42 -4.14 -0.64
CA GLY A 37 -3.14 -3.17 -1.46
C GLY A 37 -2.63 -1.74 -1.24
N VAL A 38 -2.59 -1.29 0.02
CA VAL A 38 -2.13 0.07 0.37
C VAL A 38 -0.69 0.32 -0.05
N ILE A 39 0.21 -0.65 0.17
CA ILE A 39 1.61 -0.55 -0.26
C ILE A 39 1.70 -0.48 -1.79
N THR A 40 0.90 -1.28 -2.49
CA THR A 40 0.85 -1.31 -3.96
C THR A 40 0.39 0.04 -4.50
N ASP A 41 -0.70 0.60 -3.98
CA ASP A 41 -1.20 1.92 -4.38
C ASP A 41 -0.17 3.02 -4.13
N ALA A 42 0.45 3.02 -2.94
CA ALA A 42 1.50 3.98 -2.59
C ALA A 42 2.70 3.88 -3.55
N TYR A 43 3.09 2.66 -3.94
CA TYR A 43 4.13 2.44 -4.92
C TYR A 43 3.73 2.96 -6.30
N LEU A 44 2.55 2.61 -6.80
CA LEU A 44 2.05 3.02 -8.12
C LEU A 44 1.95 4.54 -8.25
N CYS A 45 1.65 5.28 -7.17
CA CYS A 45 1.64 6.74 -7.18
C CYS A 45 3.02 7.38 -7.38
N ARG A 46 4.12 6.67 -7.09
CA ARG A 46 5.49 7.22 -7.10
C ARG A 46 6.43 6.54 -8.09
N ALA A 47 6.11 5.33 -8.50
CA ALA A 47 6.98 4.52 -9.34
C ALA A 47 7.13 5.12 -10.76
N PRO A 48 8.34 5.12 -11.32
CA PRO A 48 8.54 5.37 -12.75
C PRO A 48 7.70 4.41 -13.62
N LYS A 49 7.18 4.90 -14.75
CA LYS A 49 6.30 4.14 -15.68
C LYS A 49 6.82 2.74 -16.01
N LYS A 50 8.12 2.61 -16.29
CA LYS A 50 8.77 1.32 -16.60
C LYS A 50 8.54 0.23 -15.56
N TYR A 51 8.41 0.61 -14.28
CA TYR A 51 8.19 -0.36 -13.20
C TYR A 51 6.72 -0.67 -13.00
N ILE A 52 5.83 0.30 -13.22
CA ILE A 52 4.38 0.08 -13.23
C ILE A 52 4.01 -0.94 -14.31
N GLU A 53 4.57 -0.78 -15.51
CA GLU A 53 4.38 -1.71 -16.63
C GLU A 53 4.86 -3.13 -16.30
N SER A 54 5.97 -3.26 -15.55
CA SER A 54 6.47 -4.56 -15.10
C SER A 54 5.57 -5.25 -14.06
N ILE A 55 4.84 -4.48 -13.23
CA ILE A 55 3.89 -5.04 -12.27
C ILE A 55 2.63 -5.55 -12.99
N ALA A 56 2.11 -4.81 -13.97
CA ALA A 56 0.98 -5.27 -14.79
C ALA A 56 1.29 -6.59 -15.50
N PHE A 57 2.54 -6.79 -15.92
CA PHE A 57 3.01 -8.07 -16.45
C PHE A 57 3.03 -9.19 -15.40
N GLN A 58 3.36 -8.88 -14.15
CA GLN A 58 3.38 -9.85 -13.04
C GLN A 58 1.98 -10.22 -12.54
N GLU A 59 1.00 -9.31 -12.55
CA GLU A 59 -0.42 -9.61 -12.23
C GLU A 59 -1.06 -10.58 -13.26
N MET A 60 -0.46 -10.70 -14.45
CA MET A 60 -0.85 -11.64 -15.50
C MET A 60 -0.30 -13.07 -15.25
N ILE A 61 0.59 -13.24 -14.27
CA ILE A 61 1.11 -14.52 -13.79
C ILE A 61 0.49 -14.76 -12.39
N PRO A 62 -0.11 -15.93 -12.08
CA PRO A 62 -0.83 -16.10 -10.82
C PRO A 62 0.08 -15.86 -9.61
N LYS A 63 -0.28 -14.85 -8.82
CA LYS A 63 0.34 -14.47 -7.55
C LYS A 63 -0.02 -15.53 -6.50
N TYR A 64 0.97 -16.27 -6.02
CA TYR A 64 1.16 -16.75 -4.64
C TYR A 64 2.24 -17.84 -4.67
N LYS A 65 3.51 -17.40 -4.74
CA LYS A 65 4.65 -18.28 -4.53
C LYS A 65 5.65 -17.61 -3.60
N TYR A 66 5.20 -17.34 -2.38
CA TYR A 66 6.10 -17.16 -1.23
C TYR A 66 5.53 -17.95 -0.06
N SER A 67 5.73 -19.27 -0.12
CA SER A 67 5.79 -20.11 1.07
C SER A 67 7.13 -19.84 1.73
N TYR A 68 7.14 -19.07 2.81
CA TYR A 68 8.25 -19.11 3.74
C TYR A 68 8.06 -20.36 4.59
N GLU A 69 8.73 -21.45 4.19
CA GLU A 69 9.12 -22.50 5.14
C GLU A 69 10.11 -21.94 6.16
#